data_AF-A0A183H2M8-F1
#
_entry.id   AF-A0A183H2M8-F1
#
_cell.length_a   1.000
_cell.length_b   1.000
_cell.length_c   1.000
_cell.angle_alpha   90.00
_cell.angle_beta   90.00
_cell.angle_gamma   90.00
#
_symmetry.space_group_name_H-M   'P 1'
#
loop_
_entity.id
_entity.type
_entity.pdbx_description
1 polymer ?
#
loop_
_entity_poly.entity_id
_entity_poly.type
_entity_poly.pdbx_seq_one_letter_code
_entity_poly.pdbx_strand_id
1 'polypeptide(L)'
;MRELFFPGEFVSENSRSKRKLAVNLMAKDRLLAHILCLAIILDYENMALPITPWAKELGIAEPKITKLAVALGCNVSAATAAEGVRLGTLRIARLVGPPQTPKKRFSGRINARRGR
;
A
#
# COMPACT_ATOMS: atom_id res chain seq x y z
N MET A 1 5.77 11.63 -31.34
CA MET A 1 6.22 10.48 -30.50
C MET A 1 5.08 9.67 -29.86
N ARG A 2 3.80 9.92 -30.14
CA ARG A 2 2.64 9.11 -29.66
C ARG A 2 2.04 8.18 -30.73
N GLU A 3 2.60 8.17 -31.94
CA GLU A 3 2.02 7.46 -33.10
C GLU A 3 2.75 6.16 -33.47
N LEU A 4 3.80 5.78 -32.73
CA LEU A 4 4.63 4.61 -33.05
C LEU A 4 4.26 3.32 -32.31
N PHE A 5 3.27 3.33 -31.40
CA PHE A 5 3.08 2.20 -30.48
C PHE A 5 1.82 1.34 -30.67
N PHE A 6 0.88 1.67 -31.57
CA PHE A 6 -0.30 0.81 -31.75
C PHE A 6 -0.78 0.75 -33.22
N PRO A 7 -0.20 -0.11 -34.07
CA PRO A 7 -0.80 -0.47 -35.34
C PRO A 7 -1.89 -1.52 -35.05
N GLY A 8 -3.09 -1.06 -34.74
CA GLY A 8 -4.22 -1.91 -34.44
C GLY A 8 -5.39 -1.06 -33.98
N GLU A 9 -6.38 -0.96 -34.85
CA GLU A 9 -7.61 -0.19 -34.72
C GLU A 9 -8.18 -0.20 -33.30
N PHE A 10 -8.60 0.97 -32.80
CA PHE A 10 -9.60 1.02 -31.73
C PHE A 10 -10.93 0.52 -32.32
N VAL A 11 -11.05 -0.79 -32.45
CA VAL A 11 -12.32 -1.45 -32.69
C VAL A 11 -13.21 -1.05 -31.53
N SER A 12 -14.30 -0.34 -31.83
CA SER A 12 -15.40 -0.09 -30.90
C SER A 12 -15.95 -1.44 -30.46
N GLU A 13 -15.39 -1.98 -29.37
CA GLU A 13 -15.76 -3.27 -28.82
C GLU A 13 -17.19 -3.16 -28.30
N ASN A 14 -18.09 -3.70 -29.11
CA ASN A 14 -19.53 -3.77 -28.93
C ASN A 14 -19.87 -4.07 -27.46
N SER A 15 -20.68 -3.24 -26.84
CA SER A 15 -21.07 -3.24 -25.42
C SER A 15 -21.93 -4.45 -24.98
N ARG A 16 -21.86 -5.56 -25.72
CA ARG A 16 -22.47 -6.84 -25.35
C ARG A 16 -21.59 -7.56 -24.34
N SER A 17 -21.84 -7.24 -23.06
CA SER A 17 -21.43 -8.03 -21.91
C SER A 17 -19.92 -8.18 -21.76
N LYS A 18 -19.22 -7.07 -21.43
CA LYS A 18 -17.89 -7.16 -20.82
C LYS A 18 -17.98 -8.19 -19.69
N ARG A 19 -17.24 -9.30 -19.79
CA ARG A 19 -17.16 -10.30 -18.72
C ARG A 19 -16.65 -9.57 -17.48
N LYS A 20 -17.54 -9.28 -16.54
CA LYS A 20 -17.17 -8.67 -15.26
C LYS A 20 -16.31 -9.69 -14.54
N LEU A 21 -15.00 -9.46 -14.52
CA LEU A 21 -14.10 -10.26 -13.73
C LEU A 21 -14.44 -10.00 -12.25
N ALA A 22 -14.99 -11.01 -11.58
CA ALA A 22 -15.25 -10.93 -10.15
C ALA A 22 -13.90 -10.94 -9.42
N VAL A 23 -13.32 -9.75 -9.21
CA VAL A 23 -12.07 -9.62 -8.46
C VAL A 23 -12.39 -9.82 -6.99
N ASN A 24 -11.93 -10.94 -6.44
CA ASN A 24 -11.97 -11.19 -5.01
C ASN A 24 -11.27 -10.04 -4.26
N LEU A 25 -11.82 -9.63 -3.11
CA LEU A 25 -11.23 -8.61 -2.24
C LEU A 25 -9.76 -8.92 -1.91
N MET A 26 -9.42 -10.20 -1.70
CA MET A 26 -8.04 -10.66 -1.48
C MET A 26 -7.13 -10.42 -2.70
N ALA A 27 -7.66 -10.62 -3.91
CA ALA A 27 -6.91 -10.37 -5.13
C ALA A 27 -6.68 -8.87 -5.35
N LYS A 28 -7.65 -8.03 -4.98
CA LYS A 28 -7.48 -6.57 -4.96
C LYS A 28 -6.39 -6.14 -3.98
N ASP A 29 -6.40 -6.67 -2.76
CA ASP A 29 -5.38 -6.34 -1.74
C ASP A 29 -3.99 -6.82 -2.16
N ARG A 30 -3.91 -7.99 -2.80
CA ARG A 30 -2.67 -8.47 -3.41
C ARG A 30 -2.18 -7.53 -4.49
N LEU A 31 -3.03 -7.11 -5.42
CA LEU A 31 -2.65 -6.18 -6.50
C LEU A 31 -2.11 -4.85 -5.91
N LEU A 32 -2.79 -4.31 -4.90
CA LEU A 32 -2.35 -3.10 -4.21
C LEU A 32 -0.98 -3.29 -3.57
N ALA A 33 -0.73 -4.41 -2.91
CA ALA A 33 0.58 -4.70 -2.34
C ALA A 33 1.70 -4.71 -3.39
N HIS A 34 1.44 -5.22 -4.61
CA HIS A 34 2.42 -5.21 -5.69
C HIS A 34 2.69 -3.79 -6.21
N ILE A 35 1.64 -2.98 -6.36
CA ILE A 35 1.77 -1.57 -6.77
C ILE A 35 2.61 -0.80 -5.75
N LEU A 36 2.32 -0.95 -4.45
CA LEU A 36 3.06 -0.29 -3.39
C LEU A 36 4.52 -0.78 -3.32
N CYS A 37 4.76 -2.07 -3.56
CA CYS A 37 6.11 -2.62 -3.63
C CYS A 37 6.92 -1.99 -4.77
N LEU A 38 6.34 -1.89 -5.98
CA LEU A 38 6.98 -1.21 -7.11
C LEU A 38 7.23 0.27 -6.80
N ALA A 39 6.29 0.95 -6.16
CA ALA A 39 6.46 2.34 -5.75
C ALA A 39 7.65 2.55 -4.81
N ILE A 40 7.84 1.65 -3.85
CA ILE A 40 9.00 1.69 -2.94
C ILE A 40 10.31 1.48 -3.71
N ILE A 41 10.33 0.52 -4.63
CA ILE A 41 11.54 0.19 -5.43
C ILE A 41 11.92 1.35 -6.37
N LEU A 42 10.95 2.09 -6.88
CA LEU A 42 11.18 3.25 -7.74
C LEU A 42 11.86 4.42 -6.99
N ASP A 43 11.63 4.56 -5.69
CA ASP A 43 12.35 5.50 -4.81
C ASP A 43 13.59 4.84 -4.21
N TYR A 44 14.54 4.44 -5.07
CA TYR A 44 15.70 3.64 -4.70
C TYR A 44 16.57 4.28 -3.59
N GLU A 45 16.67 5.60 -3.55
CA GLU A 45 17.52 6.29 -2.58
C GLU A 45 16.96 6.23 -1.16
N ASN A 46 15.65 6.44 -1.00
CA ASN A 46 15.03 6.54 0.32
C ASN A 46 14.24 5.28 0.70
N MET A 47 13.97 4.39 -0.26
CA MET A 47 13.10 3.22 -0.15
C MET A 47 11.83 3.56 0.63
N ALA A 48 11.23 4.70 0.29
CA ALA A 48 10.19 5.35 1.05
C ALA A 48 8.90 5.53 0.22
N LEU A 49 7.78 5.57 0.93
CA LEU A 49 6.46 5.71 0.35
C LEU A 49 5.65 6.73 1.17
N PRO A 50 5.34 7.92 0.62
CA PRO A 50 4.51 8.90 1.30
C PRO A 50 3.05 8.44 1.33
N ILE A 51 2.45 8.27 2.51
CA ILE A 51 1.16 7.57 2.64
C ILE A 51 0.00 8.38 2.01
N THR A 52 -0.06 9.69 2.28
CA THR A 52 -1.18 10.54 1.88
C THR A 52 -1.34 10.69 0.36
N PRO A 53 -0.28 10.99 -0.42
CA PRO A 53 -0.39 11.05 -1.88
C PRO A 53 -0.84 9.71 -2.47
N TRP A 54 -0.25 8.60 -2.05
CA TRP A 54 -0.60 7.27 -2.56
C TRP A 54 -2.04 6.85 -2.19
N ALA A 55 -2.52 7.23 -1.00
CA ALA A 55 -3.91 7.04 -0.61
C ALA A 55 -4.87 7.84 -1.52
N LYS A 56 -4.52 9.08 -1.87
CA LYS A 56 -5.31 9.94 -2.76
C LYS A 56 -5.33 9.39 -4.19
N GLU A 57 -4.17 9.09 -4.77
CA GLU A 57 -4.04 8.61 -6.15
C GLU A 57 -4.72 7.24 -6.35
N LEU A 58 -4.65 6.35 -5.37
CA LEU A 58 -5.30 5.03 -5.45
C LEU A 58 -6.78 5.05 -5.03
N GLY A 59 -7.27 6.16 -4.47
CA GLY A 59 -8.63 6.27 -3.93
C GLY A 59 -8.89 5.33 -2.74
N ILE A 60 -7.89 5.17 -1.86
CA ILE A 60 -7.93 4.24 -0.73
C ILE A 60 -7.72 5.00 0.57
N ALA A 61 -8.45 4.61 1.62
CA ALA A 61 -8.25 5.18 2.95
C ALA A 61 -6.81 4.96 3.45
N GLU A 62 -6.17 6.02 3.96
CA GLU A 62 -4.79 5.94 4.46
C GLU A 62 -4.52 4.81 5.49
N PRO A 63 -5.44 4.46 6.41
CA PRO A 63 -5.22 3.36 7.33
C PRO A 63 -5.02 2.01 6.62
N LYS A 64 -5.63 1.82 5.45
CA LYS A 64 -5.48 0.60 4.65
C LYS A 64 -4.10 0.56 3.98
N ILE A 65 -3.65 1.66 3.40
CA ILE A 65 -2.28 1.79 2.85
C ILE A 65 -1.24 1.56 3.96
N THR A 66 -1.47 2.12 5.15
CA THR A 66 -0.60 1.92 6.32
C THR A 66 -0.47 0.43 6.68
N LYS A 67 -1.59 -0.30 6.75
CA LYS A 67 -1.58 -1.75 7.04
C LYS A 67 -0.86 -2.55 5.95
N LEU A 68 -1.06 -2.21 4.68
CA LEU A 68 -0.38 -2.87 3.56
C LEU A 68 1.12 -2.61 3.60
N ALA A 69 1.56 -1.37 3.84
CA ALA A 69 2.96 -1.02 4.00
C ALA A 69 3.63 -1.80 5.15
N VAL A 70 2.95 -1.90 6.30
CA VAL A 70 3.45 -2.72 7.44
C VAL A 70 3.53 -4.20 7.07
N ALA A 71 2.54 -4.73 6.34
CA ALA A 71 2.56 -6.12 5.88
C ALA A 71 3.68 -6.40 4.87
N LEU A 72 4.08 -5.40 4.08
CA LEU A 72 5.25 -5.45 3.19
C LEU A 72 6.58 -5.34 3.95
N GLY A 73 6.56 -5.07 5.25
CA GLY A 73 7.76 -4.94 6.09
C GLY A 73 8.26 -3.50 6.25
N CYS A 74 7.52 -2.49 5.77
CA CYS A 74 7.87 -1.10 5.98
C CYS A 74 7.59 -0.66 7.42
N ASN A 75 8.49 0.15 7.96
CA ASN A 75 8.23 0.89 9.19
C ASN A 75 7.52 2.20 8.85
N VAL A 76 6.40 2.48 9.52
CA VAL A 76 5.63 3.71 9.31
C VAL A 76 5.99 4.71 10.40
N SER A 77 6.59 5.82 10.01
CA SER A 77 6.96 6.91 10.90
C SER A 77 6.28 8.22 10.49
N ALA A 78 6.25 9.18 11.41
CA ALA A 78 5.91 10.55 11.04
C ALA A 78 6.94 11.11 10.04
N ALA A 79 6.48 11.94 9.12
CA ALA A 79 7.34 12.72 8.25
C ALA A 79 8.04 13.81 9.07
N THR A 80 9.30 14.11 8.77
CA THR A 80 9.92 15.34 9.27
C THR A 80 9.23 16.56 8.66
N ALA A 81 9.37 17.74 9.27
CA ALA A 81 8.73 18.96 8.74
C ALA A 81 9.13 19.25 7.29
N ALA A 82 10.43 19.10 6.96
CA ALA A 82 10.94 19.30 5.61
C ALA A 82 10.36 18.28 4.62
N GLU A 83 10.32 17.00 5.00
CA GLU A 83 9.75 15.96 4.15
C GLU A 83 8.24 16.10 3.98
N GLY A 84 7.53 16.51 5.03
CA GLY A 84 6.09 16.64 5.00
C GLY A 84 5.62 17.76 4.07
N VAL A 85 6.37 18.87 4.03
CA VAL A 85 6.13 19.94 3.05
C VAL A 85 6.50 19.48 1.64
N ARG A 86 7.67 18.83 1.47
CA ARG A 86 8.16 18.38 0.15
C ARG A 86 7.27 17.32 -0.48
N LEU A 87 6.82 16.34 0.30
CA LEU A 87 6.09 15.16 -0.17
C LEU A 87 4.57 15.26 0.08
N GLY A 88 4.10 16.34 0.72
CA GLY A 88 2.68 16.54 1.01
C GLY A 88 2.08 15.44 1.89
N THR A 89 2.82 14.93 2.87
CA THR A 89 2.32 13.87 3.77
C THR A 89 2.80 14.04 5.20
N LEU A 90 1.99 13.57 6.15
CA LEU A 90 2.37 13.50 7.55
C LEU A 90 3.01 12.17 7.94
N ARG A 91 2.86 11.14 7.11
CA ARG A 91 3.32 9.77 7.41
C ARG A 91 4.04 9.17 6.21
N ILE A 92 5.19 8.57 6.48
CA ILE A 92 6.03 7.94 5.47
C ILE A 92 6.27 6.50 5.90
N ALA A 93 6.04 5.56 4.98
CA ALA A 93 6.45 4.17 5.15
C ALA A 93 7.86 4.00 4.56
N ARG A 94 8.80 3.46 5.32
CA ARG A 94 10.18 3.22 4.85
C ARG A 94 10.58 1.78 5.03
N LEU A 95 11.25 1.21 4.05
CA LEU A 95 11.85 -0.10 4.19
C LEU A 95 13.17 0.03 4.95
N VAL A 96 13.14 -0.28 6.25
CA VAL A 96 14.28 -0.07 7.17
C VAL A 96 15.17 -1.31 7.36
N GLY A 97 14.89 -2.39 6.63
CA GLY A 97 15.68 -3.63 6.71
C GLY A 97 14.84 -4.89 6.48
N PRO A 98 15.44 -6.08 6.67
CA PRO A 98 14.75 -7.35 6.50
C PRO A 98 13.54 -7.46 7.47
N PRO A 99 12.48 -8.19 7.08
CA PRO A 99 11.26 -8.29 7.84
C PRO A 99 11.53 -8.81 9.25
N GLN A 100 11.19 -8.00 10.25
CA GLN A 100 11.32 -8.36 11.65
C GLN A 100 10.20 -9.32 12.04
N THR A 101 10.53 -10.44 12.67
CA THR A 101 9.52 -11.35 13.22
C THR A 101 8.64 -10.59 14.21
N PRO A 102 7.30 -10.74 14.17
CA PRO A 102 6.41 -9.98 15.03
C PRO A 102 6.73 -10.30 16.49
N LYS A 103 7.12 -9.27 17.27
CA LYS A 103 7.23 -9.38 18.73
C LYS A 103 5.82 -9.65 19.27
N LYS A 104 5.47 -10.93 19.46
CA LYS A 104 4.24 -11.34 20.17
C LYS A 104 4.26 -10.66 21.54
N ARG A 105 3.56 -9.54 21.70
CA ARG A 105 3.18 -9.05 23.03
C ARG A 105 2.14 -10.02 23.56
N PHE A 106 2.63 -10.98 24.33
CA PHE A 106 1.81 -11.87 25.15
C PHE A 106 1.12 -11.00 26.21
N SER A 107 0.01 -10.36 25.84
CA SER A 107 -0.91 -9.76 26.80
C SER A 107 -1.68 -10.90 27.44
N GLY A 108 -1.07 -11.58 28.40
CA GLY A 108 -1.76 -12.53 29.26
C GLY A 108 -2.91 -11.80 29.96
N ARG A 109 -4.15 -12.17 29.64
CA ARG A 109 -5.30 -11.88 30.51
C ARG A 109 -4.99 -12.53 31.85
N ILE A 110 -4.66 -11.72 32.86
CA ILE A 110 -4.71 -12.15 34.25
C ILE A 110 -6.18 -12.43 34.53
N ASN A 111 -6.57 -13.70 34.45
CA ASN A 111 -7.81 -14.19 35.04
C ASN A 111 -7.71 -13.98 36.55
N ALA A 112 -8.24 -12.86 37.05
CA ALA A 112 -8.57 -12.73 38.46
C ALA A 112 -9.81 -13.61 38.73
N ARG A 113 -9.61 -14.93 38.83
CA ARG A 113 -10.49 -15.79 39.62
C ARG A 113 -10.32 -15.36 41.06
N ARG A 114 -11.24 -14.54 41.58
CA ARG A 114 -11.42 -14.39 43.02
C ARG A 114 -12.60 -15.26 43.41
N GLY A 115 -12.29 -16.42 43.98
CA GLY A 115 -13.26 -17.31 44.59
C GLY A 115 -13.56 -16.92 46.04
N ARG A 116 -14.68 -17.50 46.50
CA ARG A 116 -15.34 -17.40 47.81
C ARG A 116 -16.14 -16.14 48.06
#